data_AF-A0A7W0VDC3-F1
#
_entry.id   AF-A0A7W0VDC3-F1
#
_cell.length_a   1.000
_cell.length_b   1.000
_cell.length_c   1.000
_cell.angle_alpha   90.00
_cell.angle_beta   90.00
_cell.angle_gamma   90.00
#
_symmetry.space_group_name_H-M   'P 1'
#
loop_
_entity.id
_entity.type
_entity.pdbx_description
1 polymer ?
#
loop_
_entity_poly.entity_id
_entity_poly.type
_entity_poly.pdbx_seq_one_letter_code
_entity_poly.pdbx_strand_id
1 'polypeptide(L)'
;MKLVSSTWFSTLAAISVATLGACVDEADLYDGETVKAEEGRADSSAVAVFVDAEWNGTLITDSSFNDQSTIQSQLFYTVGQLNGMNSVGRIDKAVVTNIVKTTVGGRIQIKYKAKLLVAWGNRSNVPSSIELKLPLDVSSSGQTAFATKYGHDCVDFSAHDVDAGSMFYYYRPKASGCTIAPADVNTVTATLSPSPVQTTGKFPEYNKIWEDNTLNVVAIFGKNEDGATTNDVGINAYNQFVGVMKQELSTRGLTTVPANVSSTPGVGAPDIEMNATLPGGKKIKVVALLTDNVRIGLTQPAFRARYEALSTRADYIVYNGHAGLGTNVRALAAAGKWVAGQYVVVQLNGCDTFAYIDDALNRAHKLVNPDDTTGFKYIDLVNNAMPAFFHELSDTTMAMFRGLVAHDQPKTYEKIFTAIDSSQVVLVSGEQDNVFTPGGGGTPTTWGGLTATATVARNANKTWATPTLAAGTYEFA
;
A
#
# COMPACT_ATOMS: atom_id res chain seq x y z
N MET A 1 46.06 -0.08 -48.34
CA MET A 1 47.27 0.79 -48.33
C MET A 1 46.85 2.09 -47.65
N LYS A 2 47.21 2.46 -46.42
CA LYS A 2 48.27 2.08 -45.47
C LYS A 2 47.68 1.97 -44.05
N LEU A 3 48.22 1.05 -43.27
CA LEU A 3 48.13 1.01 -41.81
C LEU A 3 48.87 2.21 -41.20
N VAL A 4 48.39 2.69 -40.04
CA VAL A 4 49.27 3.22 -38.99
C VAL A 4 48.80 2.70 -37.64
N SER A 5 49.71 1.99 -36.99
CA SER A 5 49.66 1.42 -35.64
C SER A 5 49.94 2.47 -34.57
N SER A 6 49.32 2.34 -33.39
CA SER A 6 49.89 2.89 -32.15
C SER A 6 49.64 1.94 -30.98
N THR A 7 50.70 1.22 -30.61
CA THR A 7 50.92 0.47 -29.38
C THR A 7 51.22 1.41 -28.21
N TRP A 8 50.46 1.36 -27.12
CA TRP A 8 50.88 1.93 -25.82
C TRP A 8 50.49 1.02 -24.65
N PHE A 9 51.54 0.47 -24.03
CA PHE A 9 51.76 0.05 -22.64
C PHE A 9 50.61 -0.51 -21.78
N SER A 10 50.73 -1.81 -21.55
CA SER A 10 50.15 -2.55 -20.41
C SER A 10 50.79 -2.10 -19.09
N THR A 11 49.98 -1.63 -18.14
CA THR A 11 50.38 -1.50 -16.73
C THR A 11 49.54 -2.48 -15.92
N LEU A 12 50.20 -3.50 -15.36
CA LEU A 12 49.64 -4.42 -14.37
C LEU A 12 49.33 -3.61 -13.10
N ALA A 13 48.06 -3.51 -12.72
CA ALA A 13 47.66 -3.14 -11.37
C ALA A 13 47.21 -4.42 -10.65
N ALA A 14 48.05 -4.90 -9.72
CA ALA A 14 47.66 -5.95 -8.78
C ALA A 14 46.63 -5.37 -7.81
N ILE A 15 45.36 -5.76 -7.98
CA ILE A 15 44.30 -5.45 -7.02
C ILE A 15 44.34 -6.53 -5.93
N SER A 16 44.87 -6.15 -4.77
CA SER A 16 44.77 -6.92 -3.54
C SER A 16 43.30 -7.04 -3.14
N VAL A 17 42.79 -8.27 -3.12
CA VAL A 17 41.45 -8.60 -2.60
C VAL A 17 41.50 -8.46 -1.07
N ALA A 18 41.11 -7.29 -0.57
CA ALA A 18 40.76 -7.10 0.83
C ALA A 18 39.31 -7.54 1.03
N THR A 19 39.12 -8.66 1.72
CA THR A 19 37.82 -9.12 2.21
C THR A 19 37.32 -8.16 3.29
N LEU A 20 36.55 -7.15 2.90
CA LEU A 20 35.78 -6.31 3.81
C LEU A 20 34.44 -6.99 4.09
N GLY A 21 34.41 -7.79 5.15
CA GLY A 21 33.18 -8.10 5.86
C GLY A 21 32.77 -6.88 6.66
N ALA A 22 32.01 -5.98 6.04
CA ALA A 22 31.33 -4.89 6.73
C ALA A 22 29.84 -5.22 6.78
N CYS A 23 29.41 -5.82 7.89
CA CYS A 23 28.02 -5.71 8.33
C CYS A 23 27.84 -4.24 8.71
N VAL A 24 27.28 -3.46 7.79
CA VAL A 24 26.78 -2.13 8.12
C VAL A 24 25.46 -2.38 8.83
N ASP A 25 25.44 -2.12 10.14
CA ASP A 25 24.19 -1.95 10.88
C ASP A 25 23.45 -0.77 10.24
N GLU A 26 22.39 -1.06 9.50
CA GLU A 26 21.42 -0.04 9.07
C GLU A 26 20.83 0.56 10.33
N ALA A 27 21.25 1.78 10.67
CA ALA A 27 20.66 2.54 11.76
C ALA A 27 19.15 2.63 11.52
N ASP A 28 18.38 2.12 12.49
CA ASP A 28 16.93 2.12 12.44
C ASP A 28 16.43 3.58 12.45
N LEU A 29 15.98 4.06 11.29
CA LEU A 29 15.42 5.40 11.11
C LEU A 29 14.21 5.68 12.03
N TYR A 30 13.68 4.66 12.69
CA TYR A 30 12.52 4.71 13.58
C TYR A 30 12.88 4.41 15.05
N ASP A 31 14.17 4.29 15.39
CA ASP A 31 14.60 4.13 16.78
C ASP A 31 14.19 5.37 17.61
N GLY A 32 13.26 5.17 18.55
CA GLY A 32 12.68 6.23 19.37
C GLY A 32 11.28 6.73 18.96
N GLU A 33 10.70 6.29 17.84
CA GLU A 33 9.28 6.57 17.56
C GLU A 33 8.40 5.76 18.53
N THR A 34 7.66 6.45 19.40
CA THR A 34 6.81 5.79 20.40
C THR A 34 5.66 5.08 19.70
N VAL A 35 5.47 3.78 19.98
CA VAL A 35 4.31 3.02 19.51
C VAL A 35 3.04 3.72 19.99
N LYS A 36 2.29 4.25 19.03
CA LYS A 36 1.10 5.04 19.27
C LYS A 36 -0.12 4.11 19.46
N ALA A 37 -0.22 3.45 20.62
CA ALA A 37 -1.27 2.47 20.93
C ALA A 37 -2.59 3.06 21.49
N GLU A 38 -3.06 4.19 20.95
CA GLU A 38 -4.34 4.79 21.39
C GLU A 38 -5.52 4.33 20.53
N GLU A 39 -6.69 4.15 21.14
CA GLU A 39 -7.95 3.85 20.44
C GLU A 39 -8.24 4.91 19.35
N GLY A 40 -8.58 4.45 18.14
CA GLY A 40 -8.89 5.33 17.00
C GLY A 40 -7.72 5.61 16.05
N ARG A 41 -6.51 5.14 16.37
CA ARG A 41 -5.40 5.00 15.42
C ARG A 41 -5.64 3.74 14.57
N ALA A 42 -5.28 3.75 13.29
CA ALA A 42 -5.55 2.66 12.35
C ALA A 42 -4.55 2.53 11.18
N ASP A 43 -3.77 3.56 10.88
CA ASP A 43 -2.97 3.61 9.67
C ASP A 43 -1.49 3.96 9.93
N SER A 44 -0.55 3.22 9.30
CA SER A 44 0.89 3.53 9.32
C SER A 44 1.53 3.48 7.94
N SER A 45 2.67 4.15 7.80
CA SER A 45 3.47 4.21 6.58
C SER A 45 4.91 4.58 6.92
N ALA A 46 5.86 4.08 6.13
CA ALA A 46 7.24 4.54 6.18
C ALA A 46 7.41 5.99 5.65
N VAL A 47 6.53 6.41 4.73
CA VAL A 47 6.69 7.65 3.92
C VAL A 47 5.56 8.66 4.14
N ALA A 48 4.34 8.22 4.41
CA ALA A 48 3.22 9.11 4.62
C ALA A 48 3.05 9.53 6.09
N VAL A 49 2.46 10.70 6.29
CA VAL A 49 1.73 11.04 7.52
C VAL A 49 0.26 11.24 7.20
N PHE A 50 -0.62 10.90 8.15
CA PHE A 50 -2.06 11.09 7.99
C PHE A 50 -2.51 12.45 8.50
N VAL A 51 -3.21 13.20 7.65
CA VAL A 51 -3.77 14.52 7.96
C VAL A 51 -5.25 14.58 7.61
N ASP A 52 -5.99 15.35 8.36
CA ASP A 52 -7.37 15.70 8.03
C ASP A 52 -7.38 17.02 7.26
N ALA A 53 -7.95 17.02 6.06
CA ALA A 53 -8.22 18.20 5.27
C ALA A 53 -9.67 18.67 5.48
N GLU A 54 -9.87 19.89 5.97
CA GLU A 54 -11.21 20.46 6.21
C GLU A 54 -11.49 21.72 5.39
N TRP A 55 -12.67 21.78 4.75
CA TRP A 55 -13.11 22.95 3.98
C TRP A 55 -14.64 23.07 3.91
N ASN A 56 -15.11 24.22 3.43
CA ASN A 56 -16.50 24.41 3.02
C ASN A 56 -16.57 24.43 1.50
N GLY A 57 -17.43 23.59 0.92
CA GLY A 57 -17.57 23.42 -0.52
C GLY A 57 -18.95 23.81 -1.03
N THR A 58 -19.03 23.98 -2.36
CA THR A 58 -20.30 24.11 -3.07
C THR A 58 -20.23 23.40 -4.41
N LEU A 59 -21.38 22.88 -4.85
CA LEU A 59 -21.59 22.31 -6.17
C LEU A 59 -22.98 22.67 -6.70
N ILE A 60 -23.15 22.53 -8.00
CA ILE A 60 -24.45 22.58 -8.68
C ILE A 60 -24.69 21.28 -9.45
N THR A 61 -25.96 20.89 -9.58
CA THR A 61 -26.40 19.73 -10.34
C THR A 61 -27.84 19.92 -10.81
N ASP A 62 -28.28 19.15 -11.78
CA ASP A 62 -29.67 19.19 -12.28
C ASP A 62 -30.63 18.50 -11.30
N SER A 63 -30.15 17.45 -10.62
CA SER A 63 -30.92 16.74 -9.59
C SER A 63 -29.98 16.07 -8.57
N SER A 64 -30.51 15.78 -7.38
CA SER A 64 -29.83 15.00 -6.35
C SER A 64 -30.86 14.28 -5.49
N PHE A 65 -30.84 12.95 -5.52
CA PHE A 65 -31.65 12.10 -4.64
C PHE A 65 -30.91 11.74 -3.35
N ASN A 66 -29.58 11.69 -3.41
CA ASN A 66 -28.70 11.48 -2.27
C ASN A 66 -27.61 12.56 -2.34
N ASP A 67 -27.73 13.56 -1.45
CA ASP A 67 -26.83 14.71 -1.45
C ASP A 67 -25.39 14.30 -1.07
N GLN A 68 -25.20 13.29 -0.22
CA GLN A 68 -23.86 12.79 0.13
C GLN A 68 -23.18 12.15 -1.08
N SER A 69 -23.87 11.29 -1.82
CA SER A 69 -23.31 10.65 -3.03
C SER A 69 -23.01 11.67 -4.13
N THR A 70 -23.86 12.71 -4.26
CA THR A 70 -23.63 13.82 -5.18
C THR A 70 -22.38 14.62 -4.78
N ILE A 71 -22.18 14.89 -3.48
CA ILE A 71 -20.97 15.56 -2.97
C ILE A 71 -19.74 14.67 -3.19
N GLN A 72 -19.82 13.37 -2.87
CA GLN A 72 -18.72 12.43 -3.10
C GLN A 72 -18.26 12.40 -4.55
N SER A 73 -19.18 12.54 -5.52
CA SER A 73 -18.86 12.68 -6.95
C SER A 73 -17.93 13.87 -7.22
N GLN A 74 -18.15 15.00 -6.53
CA GLN A 74 -17.23 16.14 -6.58
C GLN A 74 -15.90 15.82 -5.89
N LEU A 75 -15.94 15.14 -4.74
CA LEU A 75 -14.75 14.80 -3.94
C LEU A 75 -13.78 13.87 -4.68
N PHE A 76 -14.22 13.07 -5.64
CA PHE A 76 -13.32 12.27 -6.49
C PHE A 76 -12.26 13.11 -7.20
N TYR A 77 -12.55 14.38 -7.54
CA TYR A 77 -11.54 15.28 -8.13
C TYR A 77 -10.42 15.67 -7.16
N THR A 78 -10.55 15.36 -5.86
CA THR A 78 -9.42 15.48 -4.92
C THR A 78 -8.37 14.39 -5.16
N VAL A 79 -8.73 13.24 -5.74
CA VAL A 79 -7.78 12.14 -5.98
C VAL A 79 -6.66 12.60 -6.92
N GLY A 80 -7.00 13.07 -8.12
CA GLY A 80 -6.00 13.57 -9.05
C GLY A 80 -5.23 14.79 -8.52
N GLN A 81 -5.93 15.71 -7.85
CA GLN A 81 -5.30 16.90 -7.27
C GLN A 81 -4.26 16.57 -6.21
N LEU A 82 -4.61 15.71 -5.27
CA LEU A 82 -3.71 15.28 -4.20
C LEU A 82 -2.57 14.43 -4.77
N ASN A 83 -2.84 13.59 -5.78
CA ASN A 83 -1.79 12.81 -6.45
C ASN A 83 -0.73 13.73 -7.06
N GLY A 84 -1.14 14.83 -7.70
CA GLY A 84 -0.22 15.89 -8.15
C GLY A 84 0.58 16.59 -7.03
N MET A 85 0.26 16.31 -5.76
CA MET A 85 0.96 16.76 -4.55
C MET A 85 1.63 15.58 -3.80
N ASN A 86 1.87 14.45 -4.48
CA ASN A 86 2.42 13.22 -3.89
C ASN A 86 1.62 12.73 -2.67
N SER A 87 0.31 12.76 -2.75
CA SER A 87 -0.61 12.45 -1.63
C SER A 87 -1.92 11.87 -2.16
N VAL A 88 -2.75 11.27 -1.30
CA VAL A 88 -4.10 10.86 -1.72
C VAL A 88 -5.10 10.87 -0.57
N GLY A 89 -6.36 11.13 -0.91
CA GLY A 89 -7.46 11.21 0.06
C GLY A 89 -8.33 9.95 0.10
N ARG A 90 -8.81 9.59 1.29
CA ARG A 90 -9.76 8.49 1.55
C ARG A 90 -11.21 8.94 1.36
N ILE A 91 -11.71 8.79 0.15
CA ILE A 91 -13.06 9.27 -0.22
C ILE A 91 -14.15 8.50 0.56
N ASP A 92 -13.96 7.21 0.82
CA ASP A 92 -14.89 6.38 1.61
C ASP A 92 -15.02 6.86 3.06
N LYS A 93 -13.97 7.49 3.61
CA LYS A 93 -13.92 8.05 4.96
C LYS A 93 -14.26 9.54 5.01
N ALA A 94 -14.61 10.16 3.89
CA ALA A 94 -14.95 11.58 3.88
C ALA A 94 -16.19 11.85 4.74
N VAL A 95 -16.05 12.74 5.72
CA VAL A 95 -17.15 13.19 6.58
C VAL A 95 -17.73 14.45 5.97
N VAL A 96 -19.00 14.38 5.56
CA VAL A 96 -19.73 15.50 4.95
C VAL A 96 -20.85 15.94 5.90
N THR A 97 -20.83 17.21 6.27
CA THR A 97 -21.77 17.81 7.24
C THR A 97 -22.30 19.14 6.73
N ASN A 98 -23.24 19.75 7.46
CA ASN A 98 -23.81 21.07 7.15
C ASN A 98 -24.31 21.18 5.69
N ILE A 99 -24.96 20.12 5.20
CA ILE A 99 -25.48 20.06 3.84
C ILE A 99 -26.70 21.00 3.74
N VAL A 100 -26.58 22.02 2.89
CA VAL A 100 -27.65 22.97 2.60
C VAL A 100 -27.96 22.92 1.12
N LYS A 101 -29.20 22.56 0.78
CA LYS A 101 -29.70 22.40 -0.58
C LYS A 101 -30.66 23.53 -0.93
N THR A 102 -30.42 24.20 -2.05
CA THR A 102 -31.24 25.31 -2.55
C THR A 102 -31.43 25.22 -4.05
N THR A 103 -32.49 25.83 -4.58
CA THR A 103 -32.70 25.93 -6.03
C THR A 103 -32.26 27.31 -6.51
N VAL A 104 -31.36 27.35 -7.49
CA VAL A 104 -30.84 28.58 -8.10
C VAL A 104 -30.87 28.43 -9.61
N GLY A 105 -31.58 29.31 -10.30
CA GLY A 105 -31.67 29.27 -11.77
C GLY A 105 -32.24 27.97 -12.33
N GLY A 106 -33.16 27.33 -11.62
CA GLY A 106 -33.75 26.04 -12.00
C GLY A 106 -32.85 24.81 -11.74
N ARG A 107 -31.66 25.00 -11.17
CA ARG A 107 -30.73 23.93 -10.80
C ARG A 107 -30.62 23.80 -9.29
N ILE A 108 -30.13 22.66 -8.83
CA ILE A 108 -29.88 22.41 -7.41
C ILE A 108 -28.47 22.88 -7.08
N GLN A 109 -28.34 23.79 -6.12
CA GLN A 109 -27.08 24.13 -5.49
C GLN A 109 -27.00 23.45 -4.12
N ILE A 110 -25.87 22.78 -3.86
CA ILE A 110 -25.54 22.19 -2.57
C ILE A 110 -24.32 22.90 -1.99
N LYS A 111 -24.40 23.30 -0.73
CA LYS A 111 -23.27 23.77 0.09
C LYS A 111 -23.03 22.77 1.21
N TYR A 112 -21.77 22.55 1.59
CA TYR A 112 -21.41 21.55 2.59
C TYR A 112 -20.11 21.90 3.30
N LYS A 113 -19.86 21.25 4.45
CA LYS A 113 -18.54 21.15 5.07
C LYS A 113 -18.02 19.74 4.85
N ALA A 114 -16.78 19.60 4.38
CA ALA A 114 -16.11 18.32 4.21
C ALA A 114 -14.89 18.22 5.12
N LYS A 115 -14.64 17.01 5.60
CA LYS A 115 -13.42 16.57 6.26
C LYS A 115 -12.94 15.30 5.56
N LEU A 116 -11.73 15.31 5.02
CA LEU A 116 -11.16 14.22 4.25
C LEU A 116 -9.86 13.75 4.90
N LEU A 117 -9.74 12.46 5.19
CA LEU A 117 -8.49 11.85 5.60
C LEU A 117 -7.54 11.77 4.38
N VAL A 118 -6.31 12.23 4.54
CA VAL A 118 -5.29 12.29 3.48
C VAL A 118 -4.02 11.59 3.96
N ALA A 119 -3.52 10.65 3.16
CA ALA A 119 -2.14 10.17 3.28
C ALA A 119 -1.23 11.16 2.56
N TRP A 120 -0.48 11.94 3.34
CA TRP A 120 0.43 12.95 2.83
C TRP A 120 1.83 12.35 2.64
N GLY A 121 2.25 12.11 1.40
CA GLY A 121 3.47 11.36 1.07
C GLY A 121 4.79 12.09 1.31
N ASN A 122 4.81 13.14 2.14
CA ASN A 122 6.04 13.82 2.55
C ASN A 122 5.95 14.24 4.03
N ARG A 123 6.35 13.34 4.93
CA ARG A 123 6.25 13.54 6.40
C ARG A 123 6.89 14.84 6.89
N SER A 124 7.95 15.30 6.23
CA SER A 124 8.72 16.48 6.65
C SER A 124 8.19 17.80 6.10
N ASN A 125 7.21 17.77 5.20
CA ASN A 125 6.71 18.97 4.51
C ASN A 125 5.18 18.93 4.36
N VAL A 126 4.48 18.94 5.49
CA VAL A 126 3.01 19.09 5.53
C VAL A 126 2.67 20.59 5.56
N PRO A 127 2.00 21.14 4.55
CA PRO A 127 1.56 22.54 4.60
C PRO A 127 0.40 22.70 5.59
N SER A 128 0.21 23.90 6.15
CA SER A 128 -0.94 24.18 7.02
C SER A 128 -2.28 24.20 6.27
N SER A 129 -2.24 24.42 4.96
CA SER A 129 -3.40 24.43 4.09
C SER A 129 -3.02 24.17 2.64
N ILE A 130 -4.02 23.75 1.86
CA ILE A 130 -3.92 23.56 0.41
C ILE A 130 -5.11 24.23 -0.28
N GLU A 131 -4.89 24.69 -1.50
CA GLU A 131 -5.98 25.08 -2.40
C GLU A 131 -6.48 23.86 -3.17
N LEU A 132 -7.80 23.65 -3.17
CA LEU A 132 -8.50 22.67 -4.00
C LEU A 132 -9.38 23.41 -5.01
N LYS A 133 -9.34 22.99 -6.28
CA LYS A 133 -10.20 23.50 -7.36
C LYS A 133 -11.14 22.39 -7.82
N LEU A 134 -12.32 22.32 -7.25
CA LEU A 134 -13.28 21.25 -7.54
C LEU A 134 -14.25 21.69 -8.65
N PRO A 135 -14.65 20.83 -9.61
CA PRO A 135 -15.65 21.19 -10.62
C PRO A 135 -16.93 21.69 -9.95
N LEU A 136 -17.43 22.85 -10.36
CA LEU A 136 -18.63 23.44 -9.77
C LEU A 136 -19.88 22.65 -10.18
N ASP A 137 -19.96 22.29 -11.47
CA ASP A 137 -21.09 21.54 -12.03
C ASP A 137 -20.79 20.05 -12.08
N VAL A 138 -21.51 19.28 -11.24
CA VAL A 138 -21.38 17.82 -11.15
C VAL A 138 -22.51 17.07 -11.82
N SER A 139 -23.39 17.76 -12.56
CA SER A 139 -24.35 17.08 -13.46
C SER A 139 -23.61 16.28 -14.54
N SER A 140 -24.29 15.31 -15.14
CA SER A 140 -23.69 14.50 -16.22
C SER A 140 -23.21 15.35 -17.41
N SER A 141 -24.00 16.36 -17.81
CA SER A 141 -23.64 17.30 -18.87
C SER A 141 -22.49 18.22 -18.42
N GLY A 142 -22.52 18.69 -17.17
CA GLY A 142 -21.47 19.50 -16.56
C GLY A 142 -20.11 18.80 -16.54
N GLN A 143 -20.07 17.54 -16.09
CA GLN A 143 -18.83 16.75 -16.05
C GLN A 143 -18.29 16.46 -17.46
N THR A 144 -19.17 16.18 -18.42
CA THR A 144 -18.78 16.00 -19.84
C THR A 144 -18.20 17.28 -20.41
N ALA A 145 -18.83 18.43 -20.16
CA ALA A 145 -18.32 19.73 -20.59
C ALA A 145 -17.00 20.07 -19.91
N PHE A 146 -16.85 19.77 -18.61
CA PHE A 146 -15.62 19.99 -17.86
C PHE A 146 -14.45 19.16 -18.42
N ALA A 147 -14.66 17.86 -18.63
CA ALA A 147 -13.66 16.97 -19.22
C ALA A 147 -13.31 17.39 -20.66
N THR A 148 -14.30 17.76 -21.47
CA THR A 148 -14.05 18.25 -22.84
C THR A 148 -13.22 19.53 -22.87
N LYS A 149 -13.47 20.44 -21.92
CA LYS A 149 -12.83 21.75 -21.87
C LYS A 149 -11.42 21.71 -21.25
N TYR A 150 -11.20 20.85 -20.26
CA TYR A 150 -9.99 20.86 -19.42
C TYR A 150 -9.19 19.57 -19.45
N GLY A 151 -9.71 18.50 -20.07
CA GLY A 151 -9.09 17.16 -20.10
C GLY A 151 -7.81 17.05 -20.93
N HIS A 152 -7.41 18.12 -21.62
CA HIS A 152 -6.15 18.21 -22.34
C HIS A 152 -5.06 18.96 -21.53
N ASP A 153 -5.37 20.15 -21.01
CA ASP A 153 -4.36 21.04 -20.39
C ASP A 153 -4.26 20.90 -18.86
N CYS A 154 -5.32 20.41 -18.21
CA CYS A 154 -5.44 20.36 -16.75
C CYS A 154 -5.39 18.94 -16.22
N VAL A 155 -4.59 18.09 -16.86
CA VAL A 155 -4.42 16.68 -16.52
C VAL A 155 -2.95 16.33 -16.38
N ASP A 156 -2.67 15.15 -15.85
CA ASP A 156 -1.35 14.56 -15.83
C ASP A 156 -0.78 14.41 -17.25
N PHE A 157 0.53 14.56 -17.42
CA PHE A 157 1.17 14.49 -18.74
C PHE A 157 1.05 13.11 -19.40
N SER A 158 0.85 12.07 -18.60
CA SER A 158 0.66 10.68 -19.04
C SER A 158 -0.81 10.31 -19.26
N ALA A 159 -1.72 11.26 -19.06
CA ALA A 159 -3.15 11.04 -19.23
C ALA A 159 -3.48 10.64 -20.67
N HIS A 160 -4.36 9.65 -20.79
CA HIS A 160 -4.87 9.12 -22.05
C HIS A 160 -6.35 8.81 -21.89
N ASP A 161 -7.10 8.89 -23.00
CA ASP A 161 -8.54 8.61 -23.03
C ASP A 161 -9.33 9.35 -21.93
N VAL A 162 -9.02 10.63 -21.76
CA VAL A 162 -9.64 11.48 -20.74
C VAL A 162 -11.08 11.81 -21.13
N ASP A 163 -12.03 11.34 -20.33
CA ASP A 163 -13.46 11.62 -20.46
C ASP A 163 -14.08 11.98 -19.10
N ALA A 164 -15.40 12.16 -19.05
CA ALA A 164 -16.09 12.48 -17.79
C ALA A 164 -15.89 11.42 -16.69
N GLY A 165 -15.67 10.17 -17.08
CA GLY A 165 -15.47 9.03 -16.18
C GLY A 165 -14.02 8.86 -15.70
N SER A 166 -13.02 9.40 -16.41
CA SER A 166 -11.59 9.28 -16.05
C SER A 166 -10.93 10.61 -15.65
N MET A 167 -11.55 11.75 -15.95
CA MET A 167 -10.98 13.08 -15.70
C MET A 167 -10.57 13.30 -14.24
N PHE A 168 -11.39 12.88 -13.27
CA PHE A 168 -11.10 13.09 -11.84
C PHE A 168 -9.75 12.50 -11.39
N TYR A 169 -9.34 11.41 -12.03
CA TYR A 169 -8.11 10.66 -11.74
C TYR A 169 -6.88 11.40 -12.26
N TYR A 170 -6.95 11.83 -13.52
CA TYR A 170 -5.87 12.54 -14.17
C TYR A 170 -5.82 14.03 -13.83
N TYR A 171 -6.84 14.59 -13.19
CA TYR A 171 -6.94 16.03 -12.99
C TYR A 171 -5.75 16.63 -12.23
N ARG A 172 -5.08 17.62 -12.84
CA ARG A 172 -3.94 18.38 -12.30
C ARG A 172 -4.16 19.89 -12.54
N PRO A 173 -4.98 20.58 -11.71
CA PRO A 173 -5.30 21.99 -11.90
C PRO A 173 -4.14 22.97 -11.64
N LYS A 174 -3.00 22.45 -11.15
CA LYS A 174 -1.74 23.18 -10.97
C LYS A 174 -0.69 22.80 -12.02
N ALA A 175 -1.02 21.94 -12.99
CA ALA A 175 -0.12 21.62 -14.09
C ALA A 175 0.21 22.90 -14.89
N SER A 176 1.44 22.96 -15.40
CA SER A 176 1.86 24.07 -16.25
C SER A 176 0.96 24.17 -17.49
N GLY A 177 0.45 25.38 -17.78
CA GLY A 177 -0.46 25.62 -18.90
C GLY A 177 -1.95 25.42 -18.57
N CYS A 178 -2.29 24.79 -17.45
CA CYS A 178 -3.68 24.66 -17.02
C CYS A 178 -4.27 26.00 -16.60
N THR A 179 -5.32 26.44 -17.30
CA THR A 179 -6.11 27.62 -16.93
C THR A 179 -7.58 27.26 -16.85
N ILE A 180 -8.13 27.29 -15.64
CA ILE A 180 -9.54 26.96 -15.40
C ILE A 180 -10.33 28.24 -15.17
N ALA A 181 -11.45 28.37 -15.90
CA ALA A 181 -12.34 29.51 -15.73
C ALA A 181 -12.95 29.51 -14.32
N PRO A 182 -12.96 30.65 -13.60
CA PRO A 182 -13.53 30.72 -12.25
C PRO A 182 -15.00 30.27 -12.15
N ALA A 183 -15.77 30.40 -13.24
CA ALA A 183 -17.16 29.98 -13.29
C ALA A 183 -17.35 28.45 -13.30
N ASP A 184 -16.30 27.68 -13.65
CA ASP A 184 -16.39 26.22 -13.79
C ASP A 184 -15.88 25.47 -12.56
N VAL A 185 -15.28 26.17 -11.59
CA VAL A 185 -14.72 25.57 -10.37
C VAL A 185 -15.13 26.28 -9.09
N ASN A 186 -15.38 25.47 -8.07
CA ASN A 186 -15.36 25.89 -6.69
C ASN A 186 -13.91 25.84 -6.18
N THR A 187 -13.27 27.00 -6.06
CA THR A 187 -11.92 27.12 -5.47
C THR A 187 -12.04 27.32 -3.97
N VAL A 188 -11.41 26.45 -3.18
CA VAL A 188 -11.50 26.43 -1.72
C VAL A 188 -10.14 26.24 -1.09
N THR A 189 -9.95 26.81 0.09
CA THR A 189 -8.80 26.52 0.95
C THR A 189 -9.19 25.42 1.94
N ALA A 190 -8.50 24.28 1.88
CA ALA A 190 -8.60 23.23 2.87
C ALA A 190 -7.50 23.39 3.91
N THR A 191 -7.88 23.46 5.18
CA THR A 191 -6.93 23.48 6.30
C THR A 191 -6.50 22.05 6.60
N LEU A 192 -5.20 21.82 6.79
CA LEU A 192 -4.65 20.52 7.15
C LEU A 192 -4.32 20.49 8.64
N SER A 193 -4.69 19.41 9.32
CA SER A 193 -4.31 19.13 10.70
C SER A 193 -3.89 17.67 10.86
N PRO A 194 -2.99 17.33 11.80
CA PRO A 194 -2.66 15.93 12.08
C PRO A 194 -3.91 15.09 12.35
N SER A 195 -4.02 13.94 11.69
CA SER A 195 -5.15 13.03 11.91
C SER A 195 -4.86 12.11 13.09
N PRO A 196 -5.87 11.82 13.94
CA PRO A 196 -5.69 10.88 15.04
C PRO A 196 -5.54 9.43 14.56
N VAL A 197 -5.71 9.13 13.26
CA VAL A 197 -5.62 7.75 12.74
C VAL A 197 -4.19 7.22 12.65
N GLN A 198 -3.16 8.06 12.77
CA GLN A 198 -1.76 7.62 12.62
C GLN A 198 -1.33 6.66 13.74
N THR A 199 -0.95 5.43 13.38
CA THR A 199 -0.17 4.49 14.19
C THR A 199 1.31 4.55 13.81
N THR A 200 2.18 3.93 14.63
CA THR A 200 3.56 3.60 14.24
C THR A 200 4.09 2.42 15.05
N GLY A 201 5.10 1.73 14.53
CA GLY A 201 5.86 0.68 15.22
C GLY A 201 5.09 -0.63 15.39
N LYS A 202 4.04 -0.81 14.58
CA LYS A 202 3.19 -2.00 14.60
C LYS A 202 3.76 -3.09 13.71
N PHE A 203 3.59 -4.33 14.15
CA PHE A 203 4.01 -5.52 13.42
C PHE A 203 2.80 -6.18 12.78
N PRO A 204 2.97 -6.90 11.66
CA PRO A 204 2.07 -8.00 11.34
C PRO A 204 1.94 -8.98 12.52
N GLU A 205 0.80 -9.67 12.64
CA GLU A 205 0.61 -10.72 13.65
C GLU A 205 1.42 -11.99 13.29
N TYR A 206 2.74 -11.96 13.42
CA TYR A 206 3.63 -13.08 13.07
C TYR A 206 3.28 -14.38 13.81
N ASN A 207 2.85 -14.28 15.07
CA ASN A 207 2.30 -15.39 15.85
C ASN A 207 1.10 -16.06 15.19
N LYS A 208 0.25 -15.28 14.50
CA LYS A 208 -0.92 -15.79 13.77
C LYS A 208 -0.56 -16.32 12.40
N ILE A 209 0.24 -15.57 11.64
CA ILE A 209 0.75 -15.99 10.33
C ILE A 209 1.46 -17.35 10.41
N TRP A 210 2.17 -17.62 11.50
CA TRP A 210 2.96 -18.85 11.67
C TRP A 210 2.33 -19.86 12.63
N GLU A 211 1.05 -19.70 13.01
CA GLU A 211 0.40 -20.53 14.03
C GLU A 211 0.27 -22.01 13.63
N ASP A 212 0.12 -22.28 12.32
CA ASP A 212 0.03 -23.63 11.75
C ASP A 212 1.36 -24.12 11.13
N ASN A 213 2.44 -23.39 11.40
CA ASN A 213 3.79 -23.65 10.88
C ASN A 213 3.94 -23.53 9.36
N THR A 214 2.98 -22.90 8.66
CA THR A 214 2.99 -22.70 7.21
C THR A 214 2.64 -21.26 6.85
N LEU A 215 3.47 -20.60 6.03
CA LEU A 215 3.08 -19.34 5.40
C LEU A 215 2.39 -19.63 4.06
N ASN A 216 1.09 -19.32 3.97
CA ASN A 216 0.26 -19.47 2.78
C ASN A 216 0.07 -18.13 2.07
N VAL A 217 0.59 -18.03 0.86
CA VAL A 217 0.58 -16.82 0.03
C VAL A 217 -0.25 -17.03 -1.22
N VAL A 218 -1.12 -16.08 -1.53
CA VAL A 218 -1.92 -16.03 -2.77
C VAL A 218 -1.56 -14.75 -3.52
N ALA A 219 -0.79 -14.87 -4.59
CA ALA A 219 -0.38 -13.74 -5.42
C ALA A 219 -1.13 -13.74 -6.74
N ILE A 220 -2.01 -12.76 -6.94
CA ILE A 220 -2.86 -12.65 -8.12
C ILE A 220 -2.35 -11.51 -8.99
N PHE A 221 -2.11 -11.78 -10.28
CA PHE A 221 -1.69 -10.81 -11.26
C PHE A 221 -2.79 -10.58 -12.30
N GLY A 222 -3.21 -9.33 -12.45
CA GLY A 222 -4.03 -8.87 -13.56
C GLY A 222 -3.16 -8.54 -14.77
N LYS A 223 -3.69 -8.76 -15.97
CA LYS A 223 -3.10 -8.23 -17.22
C LYS A 223 -3.36 -6.73 -17.30
N ASN A 224 -2.57 -6.04 -18.12
CA ASN A 224 -2.88 -4.66 -18.45
C ASN A 224 -4.05 -4.59 -19.45
N GLU A 225 -4.01 -5.45 -20.46
CA GLU A 225 -5.05 -5.57 -21.48
C GLU A 225 -5.80 -6.91 -21.34
N ASP A 226 -7.12 -6.83 -21.25
CA ASP A 226 -7.98 -8.01 -21.20
C ASP A 226 -7.81 -8.86 -22.47
N GLY A 227 -7.65 -10.18 -22.30
CA GLY A 227 -7.46 -11.11 -23.42
C GLY A 227 -6.05 -11.14 -23.99
N ALA A 228 -5.10 -10.34 -23.49
CA ALA A 228 -3.72 -10.39 -23.93
C ALA A 228 -3.08 -11.77 -23.68
N THR A 229 -2.23 -12.19 -24.61
CA THR A 229 -1.51 -13.48 -24.56
C THR A 229 0.00 -13.32 -24.62
N THR A 230 0.50 -12.18 -25.11
CA THR A 230 1.92 -11.82 -25.23
C THR A 230 2.08 -10.30 -25.11
N ASN A 231 3.31 -9.81 -24.85
CA ASN A 231 3.66 -8.38 -24.79
C ASN A 231 2.85 -7.51 -23.81
N ASP A 232 2.29 -8.12 -22.77
CA ASP A 232 1.52 -7.44 -21.73
C ASP A 232 2.37 -7.23 -20.47
N VAL A 233 2.31 -6.03 -19.90
CA VAL A 233 3.13 -5.66 -18.73
C VAL A 233 2.71 -6.39 -17.46
N GLY A 234 1.44 -6.78 -17.32
CA GLY A 234 0.94 -7.63 -16.23
C GLY A 234 1.42 -9.08 -16.35
N ILE A 235 1.43 -9.63 -17.58
CA ILE A 235 2.06 -10.93 -17.86
C ILE A 235 3.56 -10.89 -17.52
N ASN A 236 4.24 -9.79 -17.85
CA ASN A 236 5.66 -9.63 -17.52
C ASN A 236 5.89 -9.56 -16.01
N ALA A 237 5.07 -8.82 -15.27
CA ALA A 237 5.13 -8.75 -13.81
C ALA A 237 4.93 -10.12 -13.16
N TYR A 238 3.95 -10.89 -13.67
CA TYR A 238 3.71 -12.28 -13.25
C TYR A 238 4.94 -13.16 -13.48
N ASN A 239 5.54 -13.09 -14.68
CA ASN A 239 6.74 -13.86 -15.02
C ASN A 239 7.92 -13.48 -14.12
N GLN A 240 8.13 -12.19 -13.87
CA GLN A 240 9.17 -11.69 -12.98
C GLN A 240 8.98 -12.23 -11.56
N PHE A 241 7.76 -12.15 -11.02
CA PHE A 241 7.45 -12.68 -9.69
C PHE A 241 7.74 -14.17 -9.59
N VAL A 242 7.28 -14.98 -10.56
CA VAL A 242 7.56 -16.42 -10.56
C VAL A 242 9.06 -16.69 -10.63
N GLY A 243 9.80 -15.95 -11.47
CA GLY A 243 11.26 -16.07 -11.57
C GLY A 243 11.98 -15.77 -10.26
N VAL A 244 11.65 -14.63 -9.63
CA VAL A 244 12.25 -14.18 -8.37
C VAL A 244 11.87 -15.13 -7.22
N MET A 245 10.61 -15.56 -7.14
CA MET A 245 10.15 -16.49 -6.10
C MET A 245 10.86 -17.85 -6.22
N LYS A 246 11.04 -18.37 -7.44
CA LYS A 246 11.81 -19.60 -7.67
C LYS A 246 13.26 -19.45 -7.23
N GLN A 247 13.88 -18.30 -7.49
CA GLN A 247 15.24 -18.01 -7.03
C GLN A 247 15.31 -17.97 -5.50
N GLU A 248 14.42 -17.21 -4.86
CA GLU A 248 14.32 -17.03 -3.41
C GLU A 248 14.16 -18.37 -2.66
N LEU A 249 13.40 -19.30 -3.25
CA LEU A 249 13.09 -20.59 -2.64
C LEU A 249 13.98 -21.75 -3.13
N SER A 250 14.87 -21.52 -4.10
CA SER A 250 15.66 -22.57 -4.77
C SER A 250 16.46 -23.48 -3.82
N THR A 251 16.99 -22.91 -2.73
CA THR A 251 17.79 -23.62 -1.72
C THR A 251 16.95 -24.32 -0.65
N ARG A 252 15.61 -24.23 -0.74
CA ARG A 252 14.65 -24.62 0.30
C ARG A 252 13.79 -25.82 -0.09
N GLY A 253 14.34 -26.70 -0.94
CA GLY A 253 13.62 -27.88 -1.43
C GLY A 253 12.38 -27.52 -2.26
N LEU A 254 12.48 -26.47 -3.08
CA LEU A 254 11.39 -25.96 -3.90
C LEU A 254 10.80 -27.04 -4.80
N THR A 255 9.48 -27.18 -4.77
CA THR A 255 8.70 -27.93 -5.76
C THR A 255 7.61 -27.04 -6.36
N THR A 256 7.20 -27.33 -7.59
CA THR A 256 6.15 -26.58 -8.28
C THR A 256 5.04 -27.49 -8.79
N VAL A 257 3.82 -26.97 -8.83
CA VAL A 257 2.68 -27.55 -9.55
C VAL A 257 2.11 -26.48 -10.48
N PRO A 258 2.13 -26.68 -11.82
CA PRO A 258 2.68 -27.82 -12.55
C PRO A 258 4.19 -28.03 -12.32
N ALA A 259 4.70 -29.24 -12.57
CA ALA A 259 6.14 -29.49 -12.55
C ALA A 259 6.83 -28.81 -13.75
N ASN A 260 8.11 -28.47 -13.62
CA ASN A 260 8.94 -27.89 -14.68
C ASN A 260 8.43 -26.56 -15.27
N VAL A 261 7.82 -25.70 -14.45
CA VAL A 261 7.42 -24.35 -14.87
C VAL A 261 8.62 -23.59 -15.44
N SER A 262 8.46 -22.98 -16.61
CA SER A 262 9.49 -22.12 -17.22
C SER A 262 9.77 -20.87 -16.39
N SER A 263 10.78 -20.08 -16.75
CA SER A 263 11.02 -18.75 -16.14
C SER A 263 10.06 -17.68 -16.65
N THR A 264 9.34 -17.95 -17.74
CA THR A 264 8.36 -17.05 -18.37
C THR A 264 7.06 -17.82 -18.65
N PRO A 265 6.34 -18.27 -17.62
CA PRO A 265 5.16 -19.12 -17.78
C PRO A 265 4.02 -18.46 -18.56
N GLY A 266 3.79 -17.17 -18.31
CA GLY A 266 2.71 -16.39 -18.89
C GLY A 266 1.36 -17.09 -18.83
N VAL A 267 0.55 -16.93 -19.88
CA VAL A 267 -0.77 -17.57 -20.00
C VAL A 267 -0.71 -19.09 -20.19
N GLY A 268 0.47 -19.66 -20.45
CA GLY A 268 0.65 -21.11 -20.61
C GLY A 268 0.64 -21.88 -19.29
N ALA A 269 0.93 -21.21 -18.17
CA ALA A 269 0.79 -21.74 -16.83
C ALA A 269 0.31 -20.63 -15.88
N PRO A 270 -0.98 -20.27 -15.91
CA PRO A 270 -1.53 -19.13 -15.17
C PRO A 270 -1.86 -19.46 -13.70
N ASP A 271 -1.69 -20.69 -13.25
CA ASP A 271 -1.85 -21.13 -11.85
C ASP A 271 -0.62 -21.97 -11.51
N ILE A 272 0.23 -21.43 -10.63
CA ILE A 272 1.46 -22.07 -10.20
C ILE A 272 1.48 -22.11 -8.68
N GLU A 273 1.50 -23.32 -8.13
CA GLU A 273 1.82 -23.55 -6.73
C GLU A 273 3.33 -23.78 -6.58
N MET A 274 3.95 -23.11 -5.62
CA MET A 274 5.36 -23.23 -5.24
C MET A 274 5.43 -23.59 -3.75
N ASN A 275 6.03 -24.74 -3.43
CA ASN A 275 6.16 -25.23 -2.06
C ASN A 275 7.62 -25.32 -1.67
N ALA A 276 7.96 -24.85 -0.48
CA ALA A 276 9.31 -24.90 0.07
C ALA A 276 9.30 -25.17 1.58
N THR A 277 10.46 -25.56 2.13
CA THR A 277 10.66 -25.79 3.57
C THR A 277 11.80 -24.93 4.09
N LEU A 278 11.50 -24.09 5.08
CA LEU A 278 12.48 -23.29 5.81
C LEU A 278 13.31 -24.15 6.78
N PRO A 279 14.47 -23.66 7.24
CA PRO A 279 15.11 -24.17 8.45
C PRO A 279 14.10 -24.29 9.61
N GLY A 280 14.23 -25.33 10.44
CA GLY A 280 13.28 -25.60 11.52
C GLY A 280 11.97 -26.27 11.08
N GLY A 281 11.81 -26.61 9.79
CA GLY A 281 10.70 -27.41 9.29
C GLY A 281 9.43 -26.63 8.95
N LYS A 282 9.44 -25.30 9.14
CA LYS A 282 8.40 -24.37 8.68
C LYS A 282 8.19 -24.49 7.17
N LYS A 283 6.93 -24.34 6.74
CA LYS A 283 6.55 -24.51 5.33
C LYS A 283 6.21 -23.17 4.70
N ILE A 284 6.49 -23.05 3.41
CA ILE A 284 6.05 -21.95 2.57
C ILE A 284 5.23 -22.56 1.43
N LYS A 285 4.02 -22.03 1.24
CA LYS A 285 3.16 -22.35 0.12
C LYS A 285 2.78 -21.05 -0.59
N VAL A 286 3.22 -20.87 -1.83
CA VAL A 286 2.88 -19.70 -2.64
C VAL A 286 2.07 -20.16 -3.83
N VAL A 287 0.90 -19.57 -4.06
CA VAL A 287 0.11 -19.77 -5.28
C VAL A 287 0.09 -18.48 -6.09
N ALA A 288 0.67 -18.51 -7.29
CA ALA A 288 0.69 -17.42 -8.23
C ALA A 288 -0.41 -17.63 -9.30
N LEU A 289 -1.37 -16.71 -9.37
CA LEU A 289 -2.47 -16.72 -10.32
C LEU A 289 -2.31 -15.58 -11.34
N LEU A 290 -2.58 -15.84 -12.61
CA LEU A 290 -2.66 -14.86 -13.69
C LEU A 290 -4.09 -14.84 -14.24
N THR A 291 -4.67 -13.65 -14.34
CA THR A 291 -6.02 -13.42 -14.87
C THR A 291 -6.05 -12.13 -15.69
N ASP A 292 -7.06 -11.93 -16.52
CA ASP A 292 -7.23 -10.65 -17.24
C ASP A 292 -7.37 -9.50 -16.23
N ASN A 293 -8.33 -9.62 -15.32
CA ASN A 293 -8.43 -8.86 -14.08
C ASN A 293 -9.30 -9.65 -13.10
N VAL A 294 -9.23 -9.34 -11.80
CA VAL A 294 -9.98 -10.14 -10.80
C VAL A 294 -11.48 -10.09 -10.99
N ARG A 295 -12.05 -8.97 -11.46
CA ARG A 295 -13.49 -8.86 -11.71
C ARG A 295 -13.93 -9.86 -12.80
N ILE A 296 -13.20 -9.94 -13.90
CA ILE A 296 -13.48 -10.90 -14.97
C ILE A 296 -13.15 -12.33 -14.51
N GLY A 297 -11.99 -12.54 -13.90
CA GLY A 297 -11.57 -13.84 -13.38
C GLY A 297 -12.60 -14.46 -12.46
N LEU A 298 -13.18 -13.68 -11.54
CA LEU A 298 -14.19 -14.16 -10.59
C LEU A 298 -15.57 -14.46 -11.20
N THR A 299 -15.80 -14.09 -12.46
CA THR A 299 -16.97 -14.59 -13.23
C THR A 299 -16.75 -16.00 -13.76
N GLN A 300 -15.50 -16.46 -13.84
CA GLN A 300 -15.15 -17.79 -14.33
C GLN A 300 -15.18 -18.80 -13.17
N PRO A 301 -15.98 -19.89 -13.27
CA PRO A 301 -16.15 -20.84 -12.16
C PRO A 301 -14.84 -21.44 -11.65
N ALA A 302 -13.90 -21.75 -12.54
CA ALA A 302 -12.61 -22.36 -12.17
C ALA A 302 -11.73 -21.42 -11.34
N PHE A 303 -11.55 -20.17 -11.80
CA PHE A 303 -10.77 -19.18 -11.07
C PHE A 303 -11.43 -18.81 -9.74
N ARG A 304 -12.76 -18.63 -9.74
CA ARG A 304 -13.52 -18.38 -8.52
C ARG A 304 -13.36 -19.50 -7.50
N ALA A 305 -13.57 -20.76 -7.90
CA ALA A 305 -13.41 -21.91 -7.00
C ALA A 305 -11.98 -22.02 -6.47
N ARG A 306 -10.98 -21.72 -7.31
CA ARG A 306 -9.58 -21.69 -6.90
C ARG A 306 -9.32 -20.62 -5.85
N TYR A 307 -9.77 -19.38 -6.08
CA TYR A 307 -9.62 -18.29 -5.10
C TYR A 307 -10.37 -18.58 -3.79
N GLU A 308 -11.62 -19.08 -3.86
CA GLU A 308 -12.41 -19.49 -2.70
C GLU A 308 -11.69 -20.52 -1.83
N ALA A 309 -11.06 -21.53 -2.46
CA ALA A 309 -10.29 -22.53 -1.74
C ALA A 309 -9.02 -21.95 -1.09
N LEU A 310 -8.34 -21.03 -1.77
CA LEU A 310 -7.09 -20.44 -1.30
C LEU A 310 -7.29 -19.42 -0.17
N SER A 311 -8.32 -18.56 -0.25
CA SER A 311 -8.57 -17.50 0.73
C SER A 311 -8.91 -18.03 2.13
N THR A 312 -9.36 -19.29 2.23
CA THR A 312 -9.79 -19.94 3.49
C THR A 312 -8.66 -20.03 4.53
N ARG A 313 -7.41 -20.09 4.06
CA ARG A 313 -6.20 -20.31 4.87
C ARG A 313 -5.04 -19.42 4.41
N ALA A 314 -5.32 -18.34 3.70
CA ALA A 314 -4.27 -17.44 3.26
C ALA A 314 -3.83 -16.55 4.42
N ASP A 315 -2.52 -16.44 4.61
CA ASP A 315 -1.91 -15.50 5.55
C ASP A 315 -1.54 -14.19 4.85
N TYR A 316 -1.30 -14.27 3.54
CA TYR A 316 -1.01 -13.13 2.68
C TYR A 316 -1.68 -13.28 1.32
N ILE A 317 -2.59 -12.36 1.00
CA ILE A 317 -3.22 -12.24 -0.32
C ILE A 317 -2.72 -10.95 -0.95
N VAL A 318 -2.19 -11.00 -2.16
CA VAL A 318 -1.82 -9.81 -2.92
C VAL A 318 -2.50 -9.81 -4.27
N TYR A 319 -3.09 -8.69 -4.63
CA TYR A 319 -3.54 -8.42 -5.99
C TYR A 319 -2.62 -7.37 -6.62
N ASN A 320 -1.96 -7.77 -7.70
CA ASN A 320 -1.04 -7.00 -8.52
C ASN A 320 -1.71 -6.64 -9.85
N GLY A 321 -2.08 -5.39 -10.04
CA GLY A 321 -2.66 -4.93 -11.31
C GLY A 321 -3.41 -3.61 -11.18
N HIS A 322 -4.30 -3.35 -12.14
CA HIS A 322 -5.14 -2.15 -12.12
C HIS A 322 -5.97 -2.09 -10.84
N ALA A 323 -5.94 -0.96 -10.13
CA ALA A 323 -6.68 -0.78 -8.87
C ALA A 323 -8.20 -0.96 -9.02
N GLY A 324 -8.72 -0.68 -10.22
CA GLY A 324 -10.13 -0.87 -10.56
C GLY A 324 -11.08 -0.03 -9.69
N LEU A 325 -10.62 1.10 -9.15
CA LEU A 325 -11.43 2.02 -8.33
C LEU A 325 -12.18 1.30 -7.20
N GLY A 326 -11.51 0.35 -6.54
CA GLY A 326 -12.07 -0.44 -5.44
C GLY A 326 -12.98 -1.60 -5.88
N THR A 327 -13.34 -1.71 -7.16
CA THR A 327 -14.20 -2.81 -7.64
C THR A 327 -13.51 -4.16 -7.50
N ASN A 328 -12.19 -4.19 -7.65
CA ASN A 328 -11.37 -5.38 -7.47
C ASN A 328 -11.37 -5.82 -5.99
N VAL A 329 -11.29 -4.88 -5.05
CA VAL A 329 -11.40 -5.14 -3.61
C VAL A 329 -12.75 -5.76 -3.27
N ARG A 330 -13.84 -5.13 -3.74
CA ARG A 330 -15.20 -5.64 -3.54
C ARG A 330 -15.40 -7.02 -4.14
N ALA A 331 -14.82 -7.28 -5.32
CA ALA A 331 -14.90 -8.58 -5.97
C ALA A 331 -14.17 -9.66 -5.16
N LEU A 332 -12.94 -9.38 -4.70
CA LEU A 332 -12.16 -10.28 -3.83
C LEU A 332 -12.87 -10.52 -2.48
N ALA A 333 -13.43 -9.49 -1.87
CA ALA A 333 -14.19 -9.61 -0.62
C ALA A 333 -15.45 -10.49 -0.79
N ALA A 334 -16.20 -10.28 -1.87
CA ALA A 334 -17.43 -11.00 -2.15
C ALA A 334 -17.19 -12.46 -2.56
N ALA A 335 -16.06 -12.75 -3.22
CA ALA A 335 -15.70 -14.09 -3.62
C ALA A 335 -15.00 -14.87 -2.49
N GLY A 336 -14.28 -14.21 -1.59
CA GLY A 336 -13.48 -14.88 -0.58
C GLY A 336 -14.31 -15.78 0.34
N LYS A 337 -13.72 -16.92 0.72
CA LYS A 337 -14.17 -17.74 1.84
C LYS A 337 -13.24 -17.48 3.01
N TRP A 338 -13.81 -16.99 4.10
CA TRP A 338 -13.10 -16.57 5.30
C TRP A 338 -13.43 -17.52 6.44
N VAL A 339 -12.46 -17.77 7.32
CA VAL A 339 -12.64 -18.63 8.49
C VAL A 339 -12.36 -17.84 9.75
N ALA A 340 -13.17 -18.09 10.78
CA ALA A 340 -13.02 -17.48 12.09
C ALA A 340 -11.58 -17.65 12.61
N GLY A 341 -10.99 -16.57 13.13
CA GLY A 341 -9.66 -16.51 13.71
C GLY A 341 -8.49 -16.47 12.72
N GLN A 342 -8.73 -16.67 11.41
CA GLN A 342 -7.67 -16.59 10.40
C GLN A 342 -7.25 -15.14 10.21
N TYR A 343 -6.03 -14.82 10.59
CA TYR A 343 -5.39 -13.55 10.28
C TYR A 343 -4.89 -13.55 8.83
N VAL A 344 -5.11 -12.44 8.12
CA VAL A 344 -4.62 -12.27 6.75
C VAL A 344 -4.13 -10.85 6.52
N VAL A 345 -2.99 -10.72 5.85
CA VAL A 345 -2.57 -9.45 5.25
C VAL A 345 -3.06 -9.43 3.81
N VAL A 346 -3.88 -8.45 3.43
CA VAL A 346 -4.33 -8.25 2.05
C VAL A 346 -3.65 -7.02 1.47
N GLN A 347 -2.82 -7.23 0.45
CA GLN A 347 -2.19 -6.14 -0.28
C GLN A 347 -2.89 -5.88 -1.60
N LEU A 348 -3.31 -4.63 -1.80
CA LEU A 348 -3.86 -4.13 -3.05
C LEU A 348 -2.79 -3.31 -3.74
N ASN A 349 -1.96 -4.00 -4.53
CA ASN A 349 -0.79 -3.44 -5.18
C ASN A 349 -1.16 -2.91 -6.58
N GLY A 350 -1.45 -1.62 -6.65
CA GLY A 350 -1.92 -0.96 -7.86
C GLY A 350 -2.05 0.56 -7.69
N CYS A 351 -2.62 1.23 -8.68
CA CYS A 351 -2.65 2.69 -8.68
C CYS A 351 -3.60 3.29 -7.62
N ASP A 352 -3.06 4.08 -6.68
CA ASP A 352 -3.82 4.88 -5.71
C ASP A 352 -4.88 4.08 -4.93
N THR A 353 -4.59 2.82 -4.61
CA THR A 353 -5.57 1.89 -4.00
C THR A 353 -6.13 2.41 -2.68
N PHE A 354 -5.35 3.21 -1.95
CA PHE A 354 -5.83 3.87 -0.74
C PHE A 354 -7.05 4.77 -1.01
N ALA A 355 -7.15 5.43 -2.17
CA ALA A 355 -8.30 6.29 -2.47
C ALA A 355 -9.64 5.53 -2.58
N TYR A 356 -9.57 4.22 -2.86
CA TYR A 356 -10.72 3.45 -3.31
C TYR A 356 -11.03 2.22 -2.47
N ILE A 357 -10.18 1.92 -1.49
CA ILE A 357 -10.47 0.85 -0.53
C ILE A 357 -11.71 1.24 0.28
N ASP A 358 -12.64 0.29 0.40
CA ASP A 358 -13.83 0.41 1.24
C ASP A 358 -13.78 -0.64 2.36
N ASP A 359 -14.88 -0.76 3.09
CA ASP A 359 -14.99 -1.70 4.21
C ASP A 359 -15.38 -3.13 3.79
N ALA A 360 -15.38 -3.49 2.50
CA ALA A 360 -15.92 -4.76 2.05
C ALA A 360 -15.16 -5.97 2.61
N LEU A 361 -13.82 -5.93 2.62
CA LEU A 361 -12.99 -7.00 3.21
C LEU A 361 -13.19 -7.08 4.73
N ASN A 362 -13.14 -5.94 5.41
CA ASN A 362 -13.39 -5.80 6.84
C ASN A 362 -14.75 -6.36 7.26
N ARG A 363 -15.82 -6.02 6.53
CA ARG A 363 -17.16 -6.56 6.76
C ARG A 363 -17.19 -8.07 6.53
N ALA A 364 -16.52 -8.57 5.50
CA ALA A 364 -16.49 -10.00 5.21
C ALA A 364 -15.78 -10.80 6.33
N HIS A 365 -14.68 -10.27 6.88
CA HIS A 365 -13.98 -10.87 8.01
C HIS A 365 -14.78 -10.76 9.32
N LYS A 366 -15.37 -9.59 9.59
CA LYS A 366 -16.24 -9.38 10.75
C LYS A 366 -17.39 -10.39 10.81
N LEU A 367 -18.00 -10.69 9.66
CA LEU A 367 -19.14 -11.61 9.58
C LEU A 367 -18.81 -13.03 10.08
N VAL A 368 -17.54 -13.46 10.01
CA VAL A 368 -17.11 -14.79 10.49
C VAL A 368 -16.43 -14.73 11.87
N ASN A 369 -16.17 -13.54 12.41
CA ASN A 369 -15.46 -13.33 13.68
C ASN A 369 -16.36 -12.61 14.71
N PRO A 370 -17.09 -13.35 15.56
CA PRO A 370 -18.00 -12.73 16.55
C PRO A 370 -17.31 -11.82 17.57
N ASP A 371 -16.02 -12.00 17.81
CA ASP A 371 -15.22 -11.18 18.72
C ASP A 371 -14.71 -9.87 18.07
N ASP A 372 -14.89 -9.71 16.76
CA ASP A 372 -14.56 -8.50 16.02
C ASP A 372 -15.73 -7.51 16.03
N THR A 373 -15.70 -6.56 16.95
CA THR A 373 -16.76 -5.55 17.07
C THR A 373 -16.56 -4.38 16.11
N THR A 374 -15.34 -4.17 15.60
CA THR A 374 -14.96 -2.98 14.83
C THR A 374 -14.78 -3.26 13.34
N GLY A 375 -14.51 -4.51 12.96
CA GLY A 375 -14.25 -4.93 11.58
C GLY A 375 -12.77 -4.95 11.20
N PHE A 376 -11.86 -4.84 12.17
CA PHE A 376 -10.42 -4.74 11.90
C PHE A 376 -9.63 -5.93 12.44
N LYS A 377 -10.23 -6.77 13.27
CA LYS A 377 -9.52 -7.96 13.75
C LYS A 377 -9.27 -8.93 12.63
N TYR A 378 -8.09 -9.55 12.69
CA TYR A 378 -7.69 -10.62 11.79
C TYR A 378 -7.49 -10.18 10.33
N ILE A 379 -7.44 -8.88 10.04
CA ILE A 379 -7.18 -8.40 8.68
C ILE A 379 -6.44 -7.07 8.65
N ASP A 380 -5.30 -7.07 7.97
CA ASP A 380 -4.56 -5.86 7.65
C ASP A 380 -4.57 -5.59 6.15
N LEU A 381 -4.76 -4.33 5.77
CA LEU A 381 -4.89 -3.91 4.38
C LEU A 381 -3.71 -3.05 3.97
N VAL A 382 -2.82 -3.60 3.15
CA VAL A 382 -1.68 -2.86 2.58
C VAL A 382 -2.10 -2.22 1.26
N ASN A 383 -1.89 -0.91 1.15
CA ASN A 383 -2.34 -0.10 0.02
C ASN A 383 -1.23 0.84 -0.46
N ASN A 384 -1.40 1.37 -1.67
CA ASN A 384 -0.56 2.43 -2.22
C ASN A 384 -1.33 3.75 -2.17
N ALA A 385 -0.71 4.78 -1.59
CA ALA A 385 -1.23 6.14 -1.70
C ALA A 385 -0.83 6.80 -3.01
N MET A 386 0.21 6.30 -3.68
CA MET A 386 0.64 6.75 -5.00
C MET A 386 0.71 5.55 -5.96
N PRO A 387 0.80 5.74 -7.28
CA PRO A 387 0.72 4.62 -8.20
C PRO A 387 1.88 3.62 -8.06
N ALA A 388 1.54 2.33 -7.94
CA ALA A 388 2.47 1.25 -8.22
C ALA A 388 2.37 0.86 -9.70
N PHE A 389 3.49 0.91 -10.42
CA PHE A 389 3.55 0.53 -11.82
C PHE A 389 3.82 -0.96 -11.98
N PHE A 390 3.40 -1.55 -13.11
CA PHE A 390 3.54 -2.98 -13.38
C PHE A 390 4.95 -3.54 -13.18
N HIS A 391 5.98 -2.76 -13.53
CA HIS A 391 7.39 -3.18 -13.40
C HIS A 391 7.86 -3.26 -11.94
N GLU A 392 7.14 -2.65 -11.00
CA GLU A 392 7.46 -2.64 -9.57
C GLU A 392 6.67 -3.69 -8.79
N LEU A 393 5.56 -4.19 -9.35
CA LEU A 393 4.59 -5.03 -8.62
C LEU A 393 5.23 -6.28 -8.00
N SER A 394 6.15 -6.92 -8.73
CA SER A 394 6.91 -8.07 -8.24
C SER A 394 7.78 -7.69 -7.05
N ASP A 395 8.52 -6.59 -7.14
CA ASP A 395 9.48 -6.20 -6.10
C ASP A 395 8.76 -5.74 -4.83
N THR A 396 7.68 -4.98 -4.97
CA THR A 396 6.79 -4.59 -3.86
C THR A 396 6.18 -5.82 -3.18
N THR A 397 5.69 -6.80 -3.94
CA THR A 397 5.17 -8.07 -3.40
C THR A 397 6.27 -8.84 -2.64
N MET A 398 7.48 -8.89 -3.20
CA MET A 398 8.60 -9.61 -2.60
C MET A 398 9.10 -8.94 -1.31
N ALA A 399 9.01 -7.61 -1.18
CA ALA A 399 9.33 -6.90 0.05
C ALA A 399 8.41 -7.37 1.20
N MET A 400 7.10 -7.39 0.97
CA MET A 400 6.12 -7.93 1.92
C MET A 400 6.38 -9.40 2.24
N PHE A 401 6.53 -10.24 1.22
CA PHE A 401 6.83 -11.67 1.41
C PHE A 401 8.06 -11.89 2.29
N ARG A 402 9.18 -11.20 2.01
CA ARG A 402 10.42 -11.31 2.80
C ARG A 402 10.21 -10.82 4.23
N GLY A 403 9.44 -9.76 4.41
CA GLY A 403 9.01 -9.28 5.73
C GLY A 403 8.31 -10.37 6.53
N LEU A 404 7.30 -11.02 5.95
CA LEU A 404 6.52 -12.08 6.63
C LEU A 404 7.31 -13.37 6.86
N VAL A 405 8.27 -13.68 5.98
CA VAL A 405 9.20 -14.81 6.14
C VAL A 405 10.18 -14.60 7.30
N ALA A 406 10.53 -13.35 7.63
CA ALA A 406 11.48 -13.01 8.68
C ALA A 406 10.92 -13.15 10.12
N HIS A 407 10.24 -14.25 10.43
CA HIS A 407 9.60 -14.46 11.74
C HIS A 407 10.59 -14.57 12.92
N ASP A 408 11.85 -14.94 12.67
CA ASP A 408 12.90 -14.98 13.70
C ASP A 408 13.54 -13.61 13.95
N GLN A 409 13.33 -12.67 13.03
CA GLN A 409 13.73 -11.26 13.15
C GLN A 409 12.56 -10.38 12.68
N PRO A 410 11.43 -10.39 13.42
CA PRO A 410 10.21 -9.73 12.96
C PRO A 410 10.44 -8.27 12.66
N LYS A 411 9.78 -7.76 11.62
CA LYS A 411 9.85 -6.36 11.20
C LYS A 411 8.49 -5.68 11.42
N THR A 412 8.51 -4.41 11.82
CA THR A 412 7.30 -3.58 11.78
C THR A 412 6.88 -3.37 10.32
N TYR A 413 5.64 -2.96 10.09
CA TYR A 413 5.17 -2.61 8.76
C TYR A 413 6.05 -1.53 8.11
N GLU A 414 6.43 -0.49 8.84
CA GLU A 414 7.30 0.56 8.28
C GLU A 414 8.66 0.02 7.85
N LYS A 415 9.27 -0.88 8.63
CA LYS A 415 10.54 -1.54 8.28
C LYS A 415 10.41 -2.50 7.10
N ILE A 416 9.22 -3.04 6.84
CA ILE A 416 8.96 -3.80 5.62
C ILE A 416 8.83 -2.83 4.44
N PHE A 417 8.14 -1.71 4.64
CA PHE A 417 7.89 -0.70 3.60
C PHE A 417 9.13 0.09 3.19
N THR A 418 10.19 0.17 4.01
CA THR A 418 11.46 0.77 3.57
C THR A 418 12.13 0.03 2.41
N ALA A 419 11.77 -1.23 2.19
CA ALA A 419 12.27 -2.02 1.06
C ALA A 419 11.41 -1.84 -0.22
N ILE A 420 10.37 -1.01 -0.17
CA ILE A 420 9.52 -0.67 -1.31
C ILE A 420 9.92 0.71 -1.82
N ASP A 421 9.81 0.95 -3.13
CA ASP A 421 10.05 2.27 -3.71
C ASP A 421 9.15 3.32 -3.02
N SER A 422 9.80 4.31 -2.39
CA SER A 422 9.12 5.38 -1.65
C SER A 422 8.14 6.18 -2.50
N SER A 423 8.28 6.19 -3.82
CA SER A 423 7.37 6.86 -4.75
C SER A 423 5.96 6.24 -4.77
N GLN A 424 5.81 4.97 -4.35
CA GLN A 424 4.51 4.31 -4.24
C GLN A 424 3.74 4.68 -2.97
N VAL A 425 4.43 5.27 -1.97
CA VAL A 425 3.86 5.69 -0.68
C VAL A 425 2.97 4.58 -0.09
N VAL A 426 3.59 3.44 0.21
CA VAL A 426 2.87 2.27 0.77
C VAL A 426 2.49 2.52 2.22
N LEU A 427 1.31 2.03 2.58
CA LEU A 427 0.74 2.13 3.92
C LEU A 427 -0.05 0.87 4.28
N VAL A 428 -0.31 0.69 5.55
CA VAL A 428 -1.24 -0.33 6.08
C VAL A 428 -2.39 0.36 6.80
N SER A 429 -3.59 -0.21 6.66
CA SER A 429 -4.79 0.13 7.43
C SER A 429 -5.28 -1.12 8.16
N GLY A 430 -5.71 -0.96 9.42
CA GLY A 430 -6.34 -2.04 10.20
C GLY A 430 -5.46 -2.63 11.31
N GLU A 431 -4.18 -2.28 11.35
CA GLU A 431 -3.18 -2.86 12.27
C GLU A 431 -3.29 -2.40 13.74
N GLN A 432 -4.32 -1.62 14.08
CA GLN A 432 -4.40 -1.01 15.41
C GLN A 432 -4.57 -2.01 16.54
N ASP A 433 -5.24 -3.12 16.26
CA ASP A 433 -5.47 -4.22 17.20
C ASP A 433 -4.41 -5.32 17.10
N ASN A 434 -3.37 -5.13 16.28
CA ASN A 434 -2.19 -5.98 16.34
C ASN A 434 -1.50 -5.80 17.70
N VAL A 435 -1.32 -6.91 18.38
CA VAL A 435 -0.71 -7.09 19.70
C VAL A 435 0.63 -7.81 19.65
N PHE A 436 1.01 -8.37 18.49
CA PHE A 436 2.29 -9.04 18.34
C PHE A 436 3.46 -8.12 18.70
N THR A 437 4.35 -8.64 19.53
CA THR A 437 5.63 -8.02 19.86
C THR A 437 6.72 -9.10 19.87
N PRO A 438 7.92 -8.82 19.29
CA PRO A 438 9.03 -9.77 19.32
C PRO A 438 9.35 -10.18 20.76
N GLY A 439 9.57 -11.48 20.98
CA GLY A 439 9.88 -12.02 22.32
C GLY A 439 8.66 -12.26 23.22
N GLY A 440 7.42 -12.14 22.70
CA GLY A 440 6.22 -12.65 23.36
C GLY A 440 5.55 -11.68 24.34
N GLY A 441 5.80 -10.38 24.23
CA GLY A 441 5.00 -9.35 24.91
C GLY A 441 4.89 -9.51 26.42
N GLY A 442 5.96 -10.00 27.06
CA GLY A 442 6.01 -10.07 28.52
C GLY A 442 6.02 -8.66 29.10
N THR A 443 5.39 -8.48 30.27
CA THR A 443 5.66 -7.32 31.14
C THR A 443 7.18 -7.14 31.19
N PRO A 444 7.72 -5.95 30.88
CA PRO A 444 9.15 -5.70 30.97
C PRO A 444 9.62 -6.19 32.33
N THR A 445 10.48 -7.20 32.36
CA THR A 445 11.15 -7.57 33.61
C THR A 445 11.91 -6.32 34.04
N THR A 446 11.58 -5.81 35.22
CA THR A 446 12.17 -4.58 35.73
C THR A 446 13.68 -4.79 35.78
N TRP A 447 14.41 -4.18 34.85
CA TRP A 447 15.86 -4.24 34.86
C TRP A 447 16.33 -3.38 36.04
N GLY A 448 17.01 -3.98 37.01
CA GLY A 448 17.48 -3.29 38.22
C GLY A 448 18.56 -2.23 37.99
N GLY A 449 18.79 -1.81 36.74
CA GLY A 449 19.85 -0.92 36.33
C GLY A 449 21.24 -1.57 36.30
N LEU A 450 22.25 -0.76 35.99
CA LEU A 450 23.66 -1.10 36.11
C LEU A 450 24.30 -0.20 37.18
N THR A 451 24.54 -0.74 38.36
CA THR A 451 25.35 -0.05 39.39
C THR A 451 26.81 -0.45 39.24
N ALA A 452 27.64 0.43 38.69
CA ALA A 452 29.07 0.18 38.57
C ALA A 452 29.90 1.42 38.96
N THR A 453 30.99 1.20 39.67
CA THR A 453 31.96 2.26 40.02
C THR A 453 33.34 1.87 39.50
N ALA A 454 34.05 2.82 38.88
CA ALA A 454 35.43 2.62 38.44
C ALA A 454 36.24 3.90 38.58
N THR A 455 37.56 3.76 38.71
CA THR A 455 38.53 4.86 38.58
C THR A 455 39.27 4.68 37.27
N VAL A 456 39.33 5.71 36.44
CA VAL A 456 40.06 5.71 35.16
C VAL A 456 41.25 6.67 35.23
N ALA A 457 42.39 6.23 34.70
CA ALA A 457 43.55 7.11 34.54
C ALA A 457 43.34 8.10 33.39
N ARG A 458 44.18 9.15 33.31
CA ARG A 458 44.18 10.08 32.18
C ARG A 458 44.32 9.28 30.87
N ASN A 459 43.39 9.49 29.94
CA ASN A 459 43.30 8.82 28.63
C ASN A 459 42.93 7.32 28.66
N ALA A 460 42.36 6.80 29.75
CA ALA A 460 41.83 5.44 29.79
C ALA A 460 40.31 5.42 29.56
N ASN A 461 39.82 4.44 28.78
CA ASN A 461 38.40 4.19 28.57
C ASN A 461 37.94 2.98 29.38
N LYS A 462 36.70 3.03 29.91
CA LYS A 462 36.05 1.91 30.57
C LYS A 462 34.71 1.64 29.89
N THR A 463 34.47 0.38 29.58
CA THR A 463 33.22 -0.11 28.96
C THR A 463 32.53 -1.05 29.93
N TRP A 464 31.20 -0.97 29.97
CA TRP A 464 30.35 -1.92 30.70
C TRP A 464 29.40 -2.58 29.71
N ALA A 465 29.23 -3.89 29.84
CA ALA A 465 28.24 -4.64 29.08
C ALA A 465 26.98 -4.81 29.93
N THR A 466 25.82 -4.52 29.37
CA THR A 466 24.54 -4.93 29.95
C THR A 466 24.26 -6.38 29.59
N PRO A 467 23.39 -7.09 30.34
CA PRO A 467 22.76 -8.30 29.80
C PRO A 467 21.95 -7.96 28.53
N THR A 468 21.55 -8.98 27.78
CA THR A 468 20.56 -8.79 26.70
C THR A 468 19.25 -8.34 27.34
N LEU A 469 18.82 -7.14 27.00
CA LEU A 469 17.59 -6.54 27.53
C LEU A 469 16.40 -6.87 26.59
N ALA A 470 15.20 -6.97 27.14
CA ALA A 470 13.98 -7.07 26.35
C ALA A 470 13.72 -5.74 25.60
N ALA A 471 12.86 -5.74 24.58
CA ALA A 471 12.42 -4.48 23.97
C ALA A 471 11.64 -3.63 25.00
N GLY A 472 11.98 -2.34 25.15
CA GLY A 472 11.32 -1.46 26.11
C GLY A 472 12.09 -0.15 26.34
N THR A 473 11.48 0.76 27.11
CA THR A 473 12.13 2.00 27.56
C THR A 473 12.93 1.74 28.82
N TYR A 474 14.21 2.12 28.81
CA TYR A 474 15.11 2.02 29.96
C TYR A 474 15.60 3.40 30.36
N GLU A 475 15.47 3.74 31.63
CA GLU A 475 16.05 4.96 32.20
C GLU A 475 17.37 4.61 32.89
N PHE A 476 18.45 5.29 32.49
CA PHE A 476 19.76 5.15 33.11
C PHE A 476 19.94 6.29 34.11
N ALA A 477 19.94 5.97 35.40
CA ALA A 477 20.14 6.94 36.48
C ALA A 477 21.64 7.15 36.80
#